data_AF-A0A7S0J484-F1
#
_entry.id   AF-A0A7S0J484-F1
#
_cell.length_a   1.000
_cell.length_b   1.000
_cell.length_c   1.000
_cell.angle_alpha   90.00
_cell.angle_beta   90.00
_cell.angle_gamma   90.00
#
_symmetry.space_group_name_H-M   'P 1'
#
loop_
_entity.id
_entity.type
_entity.pdbx_description
1 polymer ?
#
loop_
_entity_poly.entity_id
_entity_poly.type
_entity_poly.pdbx_seq_one_letter_code
_entity_poly.pdbx_strand_id
1 'polypeptide(L)'
;MTASPSAHGPASPSPPHRGIVVWTHVGSRSCADEEGDLTINYNEEAAFWALYATNRLELTPPYYQVFEDYAQRAAAIAASYGCPGALHFPDHITLRGHDGQKGGAEYGSTMHSNGVLAALNFISHWEYSADDAFLRRHAFPFARDALAFYLCYAARRTDGAWEVGYDQSHECVPPERPSDTAGAERAKRF
;
A
#
# COMPACT_ATOMS: atom_id res chain seq x y z
N MET A 1 -17.67 43.03 -43.08
CA MET A 1 -17.24 42.42 -41.80
C MET A 1 -16.92 40.96 -42.09
N THR A 2 -15.64 40.62 -42.20
CA THR A 2 -15.14 39.26 -42.45
C THR A 2 -14.60 38.71 -41.13
N ALA A 3 -15.17 37.62 -40.62
CA ALA A 3 -14.66 36.92 -39.44
C ALA A 3 -13.45 36.06 -39.82
N SER A 4 -12.35 36.20 -39.10
CA SER A 4 -11.18 35.30 -39.19
C SER A 4 -11.46 33.99 -38.44
N PRO A 5 -11.08 32.81 -38.96
CA PRO A 5 -11.12 31.59 -38.19
C PRO A 5 -9.94 31.55 -37.21
N SER A 6 -10.21 31.29 -35.93
CA SER A 6 -9.17 31.06 -34.93
C SER A 6 -8.59 29.67 -35.16
N ALA A 7 -7.27 29.60 -35.39
CA ALA A 7 -6.55 28.35 -35.49
C ALA A 7 -6.41 27.75 -34.07
N HIS A 8 -7.00 26.58 -33.84
CA HIS A 8 -6.70 25.77 -32.65
C HIS A 8 -5.31 25.15 -32.85
N GLY A 9 -4.36 25.53 -31.98
CA GLY A 9 -3.05 24.89 -31.92
C GLY A 9 -3.18 23.40 -31.52
N PRO A 10 -2.16 22.57 -31.80
CA PRO A 10 -2.19 21.16 -31.45
C PRO A 10 -2.34 21.00 -29.93
N ALA A 11 -3.25 20.12 -29.52
CA ALA A 11 -3.45 19.77 -28.12
C ALA A 11 -2.15 19.22 -27.51
N SER A 12 -1.75 19.75 -26.35
CA SER A 12 -0.70 19.13 -25.53
C SER A 12 -1.06 17.66 -25.27
N PRO A 13 -0.08 16.74 -25.30
CA PRO A 13 -0.34 15.35 -24.94
C PRO A 13 -0.86 15.31 -23.50
N SER A 14 -1.99 14.63 -23.32
CA SER A 14 -2.53 14.33 -21.99
C SER A 14 -1.50 13.53 -21.19
N PRO A 15 -1.34 13.80 -19.89
CA PRO A 15 -0.52 12.95 -19.04
C PRO A 15 -1.05 11.50 -19.10
N PRO A 16 -0.18 10.48 -18.95
CA PRO A 16 -0.58 9.09 -19.04
C PRO A 16 -1.73 8.81 -18.06
N HIS A 17 -2.75 8.10 -18.53
CA HIS A 17 -3.93 7.75 -17.74
C HIS A 17 -3.51 6.99 -16.47
N ARG A 18 -3.75 7.60 -15.31
CA ARG A 18 -3.53 7.05 -13.96
C ARG A 18 -4.85 6.44 -13.49
N GLY A 19 -5.16 5.22 -13.90
CA GLY A 19 -6.48 4.62 -13.69
C GLY A 19 -6.50 3.49 -12.68
N ILE A 20 -6.75 3.78 -11.40
CA ILE A 20 -7.47 2.86 -10.51
C ILE A 20 -8.96 2.95 -10.87
N VAL A 21 -9.76 1.90 -10.59
CA VAL A 21 -11.20 1.91 -10.89
C VAL A 21 -11.88 3.03 -10.10
N VAL A 22 -12.21 4.14 -10.75
CA VAL A 22 -12.95 5.26 -10.14
C VAL A 22 -14.40 5.22 -10.63
N TRP A 23 -15.30 4.71 -9.78
CA TRP A 23 -16.70 5.09 -9.79
C TRP A 23 -17.09 5.54 -8.38
N THR A 24 -16.96 6.83 -8.11
CA THR A 24 -17.51 7.43 -6.89
C THR A 24 -18.42 8.58 -7.29
N HIS A 25 -19.63 8.65 -6.72
CA HIS A 25 -20.57 9.76 -6.96
C HIS A 25 -20.50 10.80 -5.84
N VAL A 26 -19.32 10.97 -5.24
CA VAL A 26 -19.20 11.61 -3.93
C VAL A 26 -18.26 12.81 -4.00
N GLY A 27 -18.80 14.00 -3.74
CA GLY A 27 -18.08 15.28 -3.80
C GLY A 27 -17.40 15.74 -2.51
N SER A 28 -17.37 14.91 -1.46
CA SER A 28 -16.73 15.25 -0.18
C SER A 28 -16.17 14.01 0.54
N ARG A 29 -15.11 14.20 1.33
CA ARG A 29 -14.48 13.18 2.20
C ARG A 29 -15.46 12.47 3.13
N SER A 30 -16.59 13.09 3.42
CA SER A 30 -17.57 12.62 4.41
C SER A 30 -18.64 11.68 3.87
N CYS A 31 -18.67 11.41 2.56
CA CYS A 31 -19.83 10.77 1.93
C CYS A 31 -19.46 9.53 1.09
N ALA A 32 -18.20 9.13 1.06
CA ALA A 32 -17.74 7.88 0.47
C ALA A 32 -17.41 6.94 1.62
N ASP A 33 -17.87 5.68 1.53
CA ASP A 33 -17.39 4.63 2.43
C ASP A 33 -15.86 4.56 2.31
N GLU A 34 -15.16 4.38 3.44
CA GLU A 34 -13.69 4.45 3.55
C GLU A 34 -13.04 5.75 2.99
N GLU A 35 -13.76 6.88 3.04
CA GLU A 35 -13.31 8.19 2.54
C GLU A 35 -12.88 8.23 1.04
N GLY A 36 -13.14 7.16 0.28
CA GLY A 36 -12.64 6.99 -1.09
C GLY A 36 -11.13 6.76 -1.17
N ASP A 37 -10.53 6.20 -0.12
CA ASP A 37 -9.15 5.75 -0.10
C ASP A 37 -8.97 4.33 -0.64
N LEU A 38 -7.75 3.81 -0.54
CA LEU A 38 -7.36 2.47 -0.97
C LEU A 38 -7.13 1.62 0.27
N THR A 39 -8.08 0.72 0.55
CA THR A 39 -7.97 -0.30 1.60
C THR A 39 -7.06 -1.43 1.12
N ILE A 40 -5.79 -1.39 1.51
CA ILE A 40 -4.73 -2.29 1.05
C ILE A 40 -4.54 -3.51 1.95
N ASN A 41 -5.47 -3.72 2.87
CA ASN A 41 -5.52 -4.91 3.73
C ASN A 41 -6.11 -6.14 3.00
N TYR A 42 -6.84 -5.92 1.90
CA TYR A 42 -7.40 -6.93 0.99
C TYR A 42 -8.05 -6.31 -0.26
N ASN A 43 -8.88 -5.28 -0.10
CA ASN A 43 -9.81 -4.83 -1.15
C ASN A 43 -9.10 -4.31 -2.40
N GLU A 44 -8.10 -3.47 -2.22
CA GLU A 44 -7.30 -2.93 -3.34
C GLU A 44 -6.50 -4.05 -4.01
N GLU A 45 -6.02 -5.03 -3.25
CA GLU A 45 -5.30 -6.19 -3.76
C GLU A 45 -6.18 -7.01 -4.71
N ALA A 46 -7.40 -7.33 -4.26
CA ALA A 46 -8.34 -8.17 -4.96
C ALA A 46 -8.82 -7.58 -6.29
N ALA A 47 -8.86 -6.26 -6.40
CA ALA A 47 -9.23 -5.56 -7.64
C ALA A 47 -8.28 -5.86 -8.80
N PHE A 48 -7.02 -6.21 -8.52
CA PHE A 48 -5.99 -6.43 -9.53
C PHE A 48 -5.71 -7.90 -9.86
N TRP A 49 -6.04 -8.84 -8.97
CA TRP A 49 -5.69 -10.27 -9.15
C TRP A 49 -6.17 -10.87 -10.46
N ALA A 50 -7.38 -10.51 -10.92
CA ALA A 50 -7.90 -11.02 -12.18
C ALA A 50 -7.09 -10.56 -13.40
N LEU A 51 -6.44 -9.39 -13.34
CA LEU A 51 -5.77 -8.78 -14.49
C LEU A 51 -4.57 -9.60 -14.98
N TYR A 52 -3.85 -10.26 -14.07
CA TYR A 52 -2.72 -11.12 -14.42
C TYR A 52 -3.18 -12.35 -15.21
N ALA A 53 -4.19 -13.06 -14.68
CA ALA A 53 -4.68 -14.31 -15.29
C ALA A 53 -5.55 -14.10 -16.54
N THR A 54 -6.09 -12.90 -16.76
CA THR A 54 -7.01 -12.61 -17.87
C THR A 54 -6.35 -11.90 -19.05
N ASN A 55 -5.01 -11.92 -19.12
CA ASN A 55 -4.23 -11.27 -20.18
C ASN A 55 -4.52 -9.77 -20.28
N ARG A 56 -4.54 -9.10 -19.12
CA ARG A 56 -4.78 -7.65 -18.96
C ARG A 56 -3.66 -6.97 -18.18
N LEU A 57 -2.43 -7.44 -18.35
CA LEU A 57 -1.28 -6.94 -17.61
C LEU A 57 -1.04 -5.44 -17.83
N GLU A 58 -1.41 -4.92 -19.01
CA GLU A 58 -1.34 -3.51 -19.37
C GLU A 58 -2.14 -2.58 -18.44
N LEU A 59 -3.10 -3.12 -17.67
CA LEU A 59 -3.94 -2.37 -16.74
C LEU A 59 -3.41 -2.36 -15.29
N THR A 60 -2.36 -3.13 -15.00
CA THR A 60 -1.78 -3.24 -13.65
C THR A 60 -0.87 -2.08 -13.20
N PRO A 61 -0.20 -1.29 -14.08
CA PRO A 61 0.73 -0.24 -13.63
C PRO A 61 0.21 0.77 -12.59
N PRO A 62 -1.07 1.21 -12.61
CA PRO A 62 -1.61 2.11 -11.61
C PRO A 62 -1.52 1.58 -10.17
N TYR A 63 -1.59 0.27 -9.98
CA TYR A 63 -1.46 -0.35 -8.66
C TYR A 63 -0.07 -0.09 -8.07
N TYR A 64 1.00 -0.41 -8.80
CA TYR A 64 2.39 -0.26 -8.30
C TYR A 64 2.75 1.20 -8.00
N GLN A 65 2.26 2.12 -8.83
CA GLN A 65 2.56 3.55 -8.72
C GLN A 65 2.12 4.12 -7.36
N VAL A 66 0.96 3.70 -6.84
CA VAL A 66 0.48 4.16 -5.55
C VAL A 66 1.43 3.78 -4.42
N PHE A 67 1.92 2.54 -4.42
CA PHE A 67 2.86 2.06 -3.40
C PHE A 67 4.22 2.76 -3.50
N GLU A 68 4.69 3.02 -4.72
CA GLU A 68 5.93 3.76 -4.97
C GLU A 68 5.81 5.23 -4.52
N ASP A 69 4.70 5.88 -4.83
CA ASP A 69 4.40 7.25 -4.40
C ASP A 69 4.31 7.34 -2.86
N TYR A 70 3.85 6.28 -2.20
CA TYR A 70 3.76 6.21 -0.74
C TYR A 70 5.07 5.76 -0.05
N ALA A 71 6.05 5.22 -0.79
CA ALA A 71 7.21 4.53 -0.23
C ALA A 71 8.04 5.37 0.76
N GLN A 72 8.20 6.69 0.51
CA GLN A 72 8.91 7.58 1.45
C GLN A 72 8.22 7.64 2.82
N ARG A 73 6.90 7.62 2.83
CA ARG A 73 6.10 7.62 4.06
C ARG A 73 6.12 6.26 4.73
N ALA A 74 6.02 5.18 3.96
CA ALA A 74 6.19 3.83 4.46
C ALA A 74 7.56 3.62 5.15
N ALA A 75 8.63 4.20 4.61
CA ALA A 75 9.95 4.17 5.22
C ALA A 75 10.00 4.95 6.55
N ALA A 76 9.34 6.11 6.62
CA ALA A 76 9.24 6.89 7.86
C ALA A 76 8.43 6.15 8.94
N ILE A 77 7.37 5.45 8.54
CA ILE A 77 6.57 4.63 9.45
C ILE A 77 7.42 3.45 9.96
N ALA A 78 8.08 2.70 9.09
CA ALA A 78 8.96 1.60 9.49
C ALA A 78 10.07 2.06 10.46
N ALA A 79 10.67 3.23 10.21
CA ALA A 79 11.64 3.82 11.12
C ALA A 79 11.03 4.14 12.50
N SER A 80 9.77 4.57 12.57
CA SER A 80 9.08 4.81 13.86
C SER A 80 8.86 3.53 14.68
N TYR A 81 8.79 2.36 14.03
CA TYR A 81 8.78 1.05 14.68
C TYR A 81 10.18 0.55 15.08
N GLY A 82 11.24 1.31 14.76
CA GLY A 82 12.64 0.91 15.00
C GLY A 82 13.25 0.10 13.87
N CYS A 83 12.64 0.10 12.68
CA CYS A 83 13.06 -0.66 11.51
C CYS A 83 13.47 0.25 10.34
N PRO A 84 14.56 1.04 10.48
CA PRO A 84 15.03 1.93 9.42
C PRO A 84 15.49 1.13 8.19
N GLY A 85 15.18 1.65 7.00
CA GLY A 85 15.53 1.02 5.72
C GLY A 85 14.53 -0.03 5.23
N ALA A 86 13.46 -0.28 5.99
CA ALA A 86 12.33 -1.10 5.57
C ALA A 86 11.14 -0.24 5.11
N LEU A 87 10.11 -0.89 4.57
CA LEU A 87 8.82 -0.26 4.24
C LEU A 87 7.70 -0.88 5.08
N HIS A 88 6.95 -0.05 5.80
CA HIS A 88 5.73 -0.45 6.49
C HIS A 88 4.54 0.33 5.94
N PHE A 89 3.49 -0.37 5.54
CA PHE A 89 2.28 0.23 4.99
C PHE A 89 1.13 0.09 5.99
N PRO A 90 0.32 1.14 6.17
CA PRO A 90 -0.91 1.04 6.93
C PRO A 90 -1.96 0.21 6.18
N ASP A 91 -3.16 0.12 6.73
CA ASP A 91 -4.35 -0.51 6.14
C ASP A 91 -5.00 0.34 5.05
N HIS A 92 -4.89 1.67 5.14
CA HIS A 92 -5.42 2.60 4.15
C HIS A 92 -4.39 3.60 3.64
N ILE A 93 -4.32 3.75 2.34
CA ILE A 93 -3.49 4.76 1.66
C ILE A 93 -4.31 5.49 0.60
N THR A 94 -3.84 6.66 0.18
CA THR A 94 -4.50 7.44 -0.89
C THR A 94 -3.65 7.46 -2.16
N LEU A 95 -4.30 7.77 -3.29
CA LEU A 95 -3.68 7.95 -4.61
C LEU A 95 -2.57 9.03 -4.68
N ARG A 96 -2.32 9.78 -3.61
CA ARG A 96 -1.30 10.85 -3.55
C ARG A 96 -0.21 10.58 -2.52
N GLY A 97 -0.02 9.33 -2.10
CA GLY A 97 1.03 8.98 -1.14
C GLY A 97 0.75 9.52 0.28
N HIS A 98 -0.51 9.75 0.62
CA HIS A 98 -0.93 10.13 1.99
C HIS A 98 -1.64 8.96 2.67
N ASP A 99 -1.61 8.98 4.00
CA ASP A 99 -2.40 8.05 4.82
C ASP A 99 -3.89 8.23 4.46
N GLY A 100 -4.59 7.11 4.29
CA GLY A 100 -6.04 7.10 4.16
C GLY A 100 -6.73 7.32 5.51
N GLN A 101 -8.01 6.99 5.56
CA GLN A 101 -8.76 6.84 6.78
C GLN A 101 -7.92 6.01 7.76
N LYS A 102 -7.74 6.52 8.96
CA LYS A 102 -7.29 5.67 10.05
C LYS A 102 -8.49 4.80 10.34
N GLY A 103 -8.48 3.53 9.91
CA GLY A 103 -9.43 2.52 10.37
C GLY A 103 -9.63 2.79 11.86
N GLY A 104 -10.87 3.13 12.24
CA GLY A 104 -11.17 4.03 13.37
C GLY A 104 -10.25 3.76 14.56
N ALA A 105 -9.77 4.79 15.27
CA ALA A 105 -8.67 4.79 16.25
C ALA A 105 -8.52 3.61 17.25
N GLU A 106 -9.50 2.69 17.32
CA GLU A 106 -9.49 1.39 17.97
C GLU A 106 -8.85 0.25 17.11
N TYR A 107 -8.77 0.35 15.77
CA TYR A 107 -8.33 -0.70 14.83
C TYR A 107 -7.16 -0.27 13.91
N GLY A 108 -6.77 1.00 13.88
CA GLY A 108 -5.73 1.49 12.98
C GLY A 108 -4.29 1.26 13.48
N SER A 109 -3.41 0.81 12.57
CA SER A 109 -1.93 0.65 12.68
C SER A 109 -1.37 -0.66 13.27
N THR A 110 -2.19 -1.68 13.53
CA THR A 110 -1.70 -3.00 13.98
C THR A 110 -1.84 -4.08 12.90
N MET A 111 -1.98 -3.74 11.62
CA MET A 111 -1.87 -4.71 10.51
C MET A 111 -0.51 -4.55 9.86
N HIS A 112 0.41 -5.45 10.16
CA HIS A 112 1.78 -5.36 9.69
C HIS A 112 2.00 -6.01 8.32
N SER A 113 1.01 -6.76 7.80
CA SER A 113 1.08 -7.59 6.58
C SER A 113 0.84 -6.91 5.27
N ASN A 114 0.30 -5.69 5.28
CA ASN A 114 -0.22 -5.06 4.06
C ASN A 114 0.88 -4.84 3.00
N GLY A 115 2.09 -4.43 3.41
CA GLY A 115 3.21 -4.28 2.48
C GLY A 115 3.67 -5.59 1.83
N VAL A 116 3.63 -6.70 2.59
CA VAL A 116 4.01 -8.03 2.07
C VAL A 116 2.90 -8.62 1.19
N LEU A 117 1.63 -8.39 1.54
CA LEU A 117 0.50 -8.73 0.68
C LEU A 117 0.60 -7.99 -0.65
N ALA A 118 0.88 -6.69 -0.62
CA ALA A 118 1.06 -5.88 -1.81
C ALA A 118 2.21 -6.36 -2.72
N ALA A 119 3.28 -6.90 -2.12
CA ALA A 119 4.41 -7.43 -2.87
C ALA A 119 4.01 -8.60 -3.78
N LEU A 120 2.93 -9.33 -3.46
CA LEU A 120 2.44 -10.42 -4.30
C LEU A 120 1.93 -9.93 -5.66
N ASN A 121 1.32 -8.74 -5.72
CA ASN A 121 0.92 -8.12 -6.97
C ASN A 121 2.14 -7.71 -7.83
N PHE A 122 3.20 -7.19 -7.22
CA PHE A 122 4.46 -6.90 -7.92
C PHE A 122 5.14 -8.18 -8.45
N ILE A 123 5.17 -9.24 -7.65
CA ILE A 123 5.72 -10.54 -8.07
C ILE A 123 4.89 -11.12 -9.22
N SER A 124 3.56 -11.07 -9.11
CA SER A 124 2.65 -11.53 -10.16
C SER A 124 2.91 -10.81 -11.49
N HIS A 125 3.18 -9.51 -11.47
CA HIS A 125 3.53 -8.80 -12.69
C HIS A 125 4.76 -9.40 -13.38
N TRP A 126 5.81 -9.64 -12.61
CA TRP A 126 7.05 -10.21 -13.13
C TRP A 126 6.84 -11.65 -13.61
N GLU A 127 6.13 -12.49 -12.87
CA GLU A 127 5.87 -13.88 -13.25
C GLU A 127 5.10 -13.99 -14.58
N TYR A 128 4.17 -13.08 -14.83
CA TYR A 128 3.36 -13.08 -16.06
C TYR A 128 4.02 -12.34 -17.24
N SER A 129 4.90 -11.37 -17.00
CA SER A 129 5.62 -10.64 -18.07
C SER A 129 6.99 -11.20 -18.42
N ALA A 130 7.65 -11.85 -17.47
CA ALA A 130 9.09 -12.07 -17.46
C ALA A 130 9.92 -10.79 -17.71
N ASP A 131 9.41 -9.61 -17.32
CA ASP A 131 10.13 -8.34 -17.46
C ASP A 131 11.20 -8.19 -16.36
N ASP A 132 12.44 -8.56 -16.69
CA ASP A 132 13.60 -8.41 -15.83
C ASP A 132 13.88 -6.96 -15.41
N ALA A 133 13.52 -5.98 -16.25
CA ALA A 133 13.70 -4.58 -15.93
C ALA A 133 12.66 -4.13 -14.88
N PHE A 134 11.42 -4.61 -15.00
CA PHE A 134 10.40 -4.43 -13.96
C PHE A 134 10.84 -5.07 -12.64
N LEU A 135 11.31 -6.32 -12.69
CA LEU A 135 11.80 -7.04 -11.51
C LEU A 135 12.88 -6.24 -10.76
N ARG A 136 13.92 -5.81 -11.49
CA ARG A 136 15.09 -5.16 -10.88
C ARG A 136 14.78 -3.77 -10.33
N ARG A 137 13.89 -3.02 -11.00
CA ARG A 137 13.61 -1.62 -10.66
C ARG A 137 12.46 -1.44 -9.69
N HIS A 138 11.47 -2.33 -9.72
CA HIS A 138 10.20 -2.15 -9.02
C HIS A 138 9.93 -3.32 -8.07
N ALA A 139 9.74 -4.53 -8.59
CA ALA A 139 9.25 -5.64 -7.77
C ALA A 139 10.23 -6.10 -6.69
N PHE A 140 11.49 -6.33 -7.04
CA PHE A 140 12.47 -6.83 -6.08
C PHE A 140 12.79 -5.82 -4.97
N PRO A 141 13.09 -4.53 -5.25
CA PRO A 141 13.29 -3.55 -4.19
C PRO A 141 12.09 -3.44 -3.26
N PHE A 142 10.87 -3.37 -3.82
CA PHE A 142 9.65 -3.29 -3.03
C PHE A 142 9.47 -4.51 -2.11
N ALA A 143 9.52 -5.72 -2.66
CA ALA A 143 9.34 -6.95 -1.92
C ALA A 143 10.43 -7.13 -0.84
N ARG A 144 11.69 -6.81 -1.16
CA ARG A 144 12.81 -6.84 -0.22
C ARG A 144 12.56 -5.91 0.96
N ASP A 145 12.17 -4.67 0.69
CA ASP A 145 12.06 -3.65 1.74
C ASP A 145 10.79 -3.82 2.58
N ALA A 146 9.70 -4.32 2.00
CA ALA A 146 8.51 -4.73 2.73
C ALA A 146 8.80 -5.95 3.64
N LEU A 147 9.51 -6.96 3.14
CA LEU A 147 9.91 -8.12 3.95
C LEU A 147 10.94 -7.75 5.03
N ALA A 148 11.80 -6.77 4.77
CA ALA A 148 12.75 -6.28 5.76
C ALA A 148 12.06 -5.74 7.01
N PHE A 149 10.85 -5.17 6.87
CA PHE A 149 10.06 -4.75 8.03
C PHE A 149 9.67 -5.96 8.89
N TYR A 150 9.11 -7.00 8.26
CA TYR A 150 8.74 -8.25 8.92
C TYR A 150 9.89 -8.87 9.70
N LEU A 151 11.07 -8.98 9.07
CA LEU A 151 12.24 -9.58 9.71
C LEU A 151 12.80 -8.73 10.85
N CYS A 152 12.70 -7.40 10.74
CA CYS A 152 13.13 -6.49 11.79
C CYS A 152 12.16 -6.46 12.98
N TYR A 153 10.86 -6.49 12.69
CA TYR A 153 9.81 -6.31 13.68
C TYR A 153 9.42 -7.63 14.38
N ALA A 154 9.65 -8.78 13.73
CA ALA A 154 9.39 -10.07 14.32
C ALA A 154 10.25 -10.31 15.58
N ALA A 155 9.61 -10.81 16.63
CA ALA A 155 10.25 -11.22 17.86
C ALA A 155 10.39 -12.75 17.91
N ARG A 156 11.46 -13.22 18.56
CA ARG A 156 11.66 -14.65 18.79
C ARG A 156 11.01 -15.05 20.12
N ARG A 157 10.11 -16.02 20.03
CA ARG A 157 9.40 -16.64 21.15
C ARG A 157 10.33 -17.54 21.97
N THR A 158 9.92 -17.84 23.20
CA THR A 158 10.63 -18.74 24.12
C THR A 158 10.66 -20.19 23.61
N ASP A 159 9.66 -20.61 22.83
CA ASP A 159 9.60 -21.91 22.15
C ASP A 159 10.51 -21.99 20.89
N GLY A 160 11.15 -20.88 20.53
CA GLY A 160 12.07 -20.79 19.40
C GLY A 160 11.43 -20.36 18.08
N ALA A 161 10.10 -20.25 18.00
CA ALA A 161 9.39 -19.71 16.85
C ALA A 161 9.52 -18.17 16.75
N TRP A 162 9.11 -17.60 15.62
CA TRP A 162 9.05 -16.16 15.39
C TRP A 162 7.61 -15.70 15.30
N GLU A 163 7.32 -14.53 15.85
CA GLU A 163 6.00 -13.90 15.78
C GLU A 163 6.11 -12.42 15.46
N VAL A 164 5.09 -11.90 14.79
CA VAL A 164 4.88 -10.47 14.58
C VAL A 164 3.95 -10.02 15.69
N GLY A 165 4.53 -9.40 16.72
CA GLY A 165 3.82 -8.95 17.91
C GLY A 165 2.99 -7.69 17.67
N TYR A 166 1.98 -7.46 18.51
CA TYR A 166 1.09 -6.29 18.38
C TYR A 166 0.49 -6.14 16.96
N ASP A 167 0.23 -7.28 16.32
CA ASP A 167 -0.42 -7.42 15.03
C ASP A 167 -1.89 -7.83 15.22
N GLN A 168 -2.70 -7.71 14.18
CA GLN A 168 -4.09 -8.17 14.18
C GLN A 168 -4.40 -8.98 12.93
N SER A 169 -5.18 -10.04 13.11
CA SER A 169 -5.95 -10.58 11.98
C SER A 169 -6.83 -9.46 11.47
N HIS A 170 -6.85 -9.26 10.14
CA HIS A 170 -7.52 -8.10 9.55
C HIS A 170 -8.92 -7.89 10.11
N GLU A 171 -9.17 -6.67 10.60
CA GLU A 171 -10.43 -6.14 11.12
C GLU A 171 -10.95 -6.84 12.39
N CYS A 172 -10.09 -7.60 13.07
CA CYS A 172 -10.36 -8.11 14.41
C CYS A 172 -9.97 -7.10 15.48
N VAL A 173 -10.51 -7.26 16.69
CA VAL A 173 -10.13 -6.42 17.85
C VAL A 173 -8.63 -6.56 18.10
N PRO A 174 -7.84 -5.48 18.02
CA PRO A 174 -6.42 -5.57 18.28
C PRO A 174 -6.17 -5.89 19.75
N PRO A 175 -5.03 -6.51 20.08
CA PRO A 175 -4.60 -6.61 21.46
C PRO A 175 -4.55 -5.21 22.09
N GLU A 176 -5.03 -5.08 23.34
CA GLU A 176 -5.05 -3.80 24.05
C GLU A 176 -3.68 -3.11 23.96
N ARG A 177 -3.64 -1.90 23.38
CA ARG A 177 -2.41 -1.11 23.33
C ARG A 177 -2.01 -0.79 24.76
N PRO A 178 -0.82 -1.23 25.23
CA PRO A 178 -0.41 -0.88 26.57
C PRO A 178 -0.29 0.64 26.68
N SER A 179 -0.89 1.21 27.73
CA SER A 179 -0.95 2.66 27.95
C SER A 179 0.36 3.25 28.46
N ASP A 180 1.31 2.39 28.86
CA ASP A 180 2.64 2.77 29.35
C ASP A 180 3.73 2.53 28.29
N THR A 181 4.77 3.36 28.31
CA THR A 181 5.92 3.26 27.40
C THR A 181 6.62 1.89 27.51
N ALA A 182 6.65 1.34 28.73
CA ALA A 182 7.22 0.02 28.99
C ALA A 182 6.39 -1.10 28.36
N GLY A 183 5.07 -0.96 28.30
CA GLY A 183 4.18 -1.91 27.64
C GLY A 183 4.25 -1.82 26.14
N ALA A 184 4.38 -0.63 25.56
CA ALA A 184 4.63 -0.47 24.13
C ALA A 184 5.95 -1.14 23.69
N GLU A 185 7.02 -1.03 24.49
CA GLU A 185 8.29 -1.73 24.23
C GLU A 185 8.21 -3.25 24.45
N ARG A 186 7.38 -3.68 25.40
CA ARG A 186 7.06 -5.10 25.62
C ARG A 186 6.24 -5.69 24.46
N ALA A 187 5.30 -4.94 23.90
CA ALA A 187 4.44 -5.37 22.79
C ALA A 187 5.23 -5.60 21.48
N LYS A 188 6.43 -5.01 21.35
CA LYS A 188 7.40 -5.34 20.29
C LYS A 188 8.12 -6.69 20.50
N ARG A 189 7.96 -7.32 21.67
CA ARG A 189 8.72 -8.49 22.14
C ARG A 189 7.84 -9.65 22.61
N PHE A 190 6.54 -9.57 22.32
CA PHE A 190 5.53 -10.56 22.71
C PHE A 190 4.70 -10.99 21.50
#